data_AF-A0A6P5WRD3-F1
#
_entry.id   AF-A0A6P5WRD3-F1
#
_cell.length_a   1.000
_cell.length_b   1.000
_cell.length_c   1.000
_cell.angle_alpha   90.00
_cell.angle_beta   90.00
_cell.angle_gamma   90.00
#
_symmetry.space_group_name_H-M   'P 1'
#
loop_
_entity.id
_entity.type
_entity.pdbx_description
1 polymer ?
#
loop_
_entity_poly.entity_id
_entity_poly.type
_entity_poly.pdbx_seq_one_letter_code
_entity_poly.pdbx_strand_id
1 'polypeptide(L)'
;MRLSLNNPLKLKAKAPLLLHSLSLPTANITPAFRNVSTSSKATTLSLTTRTTGFLPSPFLRCSTAMATAASIQVKEQIELTQTEKKIFDRLLNTLRHFNLQTQLRVAGGWVRDKLLGKECYDIDIALDNMLGSEFVDKVQEYLLSTGEVAQGLAVIPSLFYNINTNLVEDFTKRGIEDLKFGRIVTPLPPKATFLDDPLRVLRAIRFGARFGFTLDEELKKAAACDDVKTALAAKISRERIGTEIDLMISGNQPAKAIDHICDLTLFWVVCSLPAKVEPAVSEDCYRLSASYLDATWNLIRLIGCSSFDDEQRRLCLYSALFLPLCSATYGDRKAKKIPVINYIFRDSLKRKASDAETVINVHKSLEKFLSLIPSLLSNEDIQLSEIDWGREIIDVPFTSKLRVLTGM
;
A
#
# COMPACT_ATOMS: atom_id res chain seq x y z
N MET A 1 20.83 6.60 6.91
CA MET A 1 21.83 5.53 6.88
C MET A 1 21.13 4.26 7.32
N ARG A 2 20.86 3.29 6.45
CA ARG A 2 20.14 2.04 6.76
C ARG A 2 21.12 0.91 7.10
N LEU A 3 21.05 0.38 8.32
CA LEU A 3 21.79 -0.81 8.76
C LEU A 3 20.86 -2.02 8.77
N SER A 4 21.31 -3.16 8.25
CA SER A 4 20.59 -4.44 8.32
C SER A 4 21.46 -5.47 9.02
N LEU A 5 20.89 -6.18 9.99
CA LEU A 5 21.66 -6.99 10.95
C LEU A 5 22.00 -8.41 10.46
N ASN A 6 21.48 -8.90 9.32
CA ASN A 6 21.36 -10.36 9.12
C ASN A 6 21.88 -11.06 7.83
N ASN A 7 22.55 -10.45 6.82
CA ASN A 7 23.30 -11.24 5.78
C ASN A 7 24.06 -10.40 4.72
N PRO A 8 25.00 -10.97 3.91
CA PRO A 8 25.89 -10.23 3.01
C PRO A 8 25.14 -9.71 1.77
N LEU A 9 25.20 -8.40 1.56
CA LEU A 9 24.32 -7.65 0.65
C LEU A 9 25.00 -7.29 -0.68
N LYS A 10 24.33 -7.62 -1.80
CA LYS A 10 24.68 -7.24 -3.18
C LYS A 10 24.29 -5.78 -3.48
N LEU A 11 25.17 -5.07 -4.20
CA LEU A 11 25.00 -3.69 -4.66
C LEU A 11 24.04 -3.57 -5.88
N LYS A 12 23.22 -2.51 -5.90
CA LYS A 12 22.68 -1.90 -7.14
C LYS A 12 22.75 -0.38 -7.04
N ALA A 13 23.56 0.22 -7.90
CA ALA A 13 23.69 1.68 -8.05
C ALA A 13 22.65 2.23 -9.03
N LYS A 14 22.18 3.47 -8.81
CA LYS A 14 21.58 4.30 -9.86
C LYS A 14 22.28 5.66 -9.86
N ALA A 15 22.76 6.06 -11.03
CA ALA A 15 23.64 7.20 -11.28
C ALA A 15 22.96 8.58 -11.06
N PRO A 16 23.74 9.64 -10.82
CA PRO A 16 23.25 11.01 -10.69
C PRO A 16 23.12 11.70 -12.07
N LEU A 17 22.04 12.45 -12.29
CA LEU A 17 21.91 13.37 -13.41
C LEU A 17 22.23 14.80 -12.93
N LEU A 18 23.20 15.41 -13.59
CA LEU A 18 23.67 16.80 -13.43
C LEU A 18 22.60 17.80 -13.88
N LEU A 19 22.38 18.85 -13.08
CA LEU A 19 21.64 20.06 -13.42
C LEU A 19 22.60 21.10 -14.00
N HIS A 20 22.33 21.60 -15.20
CA HIS A 20 22.94 22.82 -15.74
C HIS A 20 21.86 23.86 -16.09
N SER A 21 21.91 24.98 -15.35
CA SER A 21 21.63 26.38 -15.74
C SER A 21 20.47 26.73 -16.70
N LEU A 22 19.44 27.36 -16.12
CA LEU A 22 18.76 28.62 -16.49
C LEU A 22 18.82 29.13 -17.95
N SER A 23 17.64 29.36 -18.54
CA SER A 23 17.19 30.67 -19.05
C SER A 23 15.70 30.63 -19.47
N LEU A 24 14.92 31.59 -18.96
CA LEU A 24 13.54 31.89 -19.38
C LEU A 24 13.54 33.17 -20.22
N PRO A 25 12.76 33.27 -21.30
CA PRO A 25 12.29 34.53 -21.83
C PRO A 25 10.89 34.86 -21.31
N THR A 26 10.74 36.12 -20.93
CA THR A 26 9.54 36.86 -20.55
C THR A 26 8.51 36.93 -21.69
N ALA A 27 7.22 36.79 -21.36
CA ALA A 27 6.14 37.32 -22.17
C ALA A 27 4.94 37.74 -21.29
N ASN A 28 4.65 39.04 -21.34
CA ASN A 28 3.50 39.73 -20.76
C ASN A 28 2.19 39.32 -21.43
N ILE A 29 1.14 39.00 -20.65
CA ILE A 29 -0.25 39.15 -21.10
C ILE A 29 -1.10 39.70 -19.94
N THR A 30 -1.76 40.82 -20.21
CA THR A 30 -2.69 41.63 -19.40
C THR A 30 -4.05 40.95 -19.19
N PRO A 31 -4.80 41.26 -18.11
CA PRO A 31 -6.15 40.74 -17.91
C PRO A 31 -7.21 41.71 -18.46
N ALA A 32 -8.11 41.20 -19.30
CA ALA A 32 -9.31 41.92 -19.71
C ALA A 32 -10.50 41.47 -18.83
N PHE A 33 -10.92 42.36 -17.93
CA PHE A 33 -12.21 42.30 -17.24
C PHE A 33 -13.36 42.53 -18.23
N ARG A 34 -14.40 41.69 -18.17
CA ARG A 34 -15.75 42.07 -18.63
C ARG A 34 -16.80 41.53 -17.66
N ASN A 35 -17.41 42.49 -16.96
CA ASN A 35 -18.66 42.34 -16.23
C ASN A 35 -19.81 42.15 -17.22
N VAL A 36 -20.69 41.17 -16.95
CA VAL A 36 -22.09 41.23 -17.37
C VAL A 36 -22.94 40.77 -16.20
N SER A 37 -23.73 41.69 -15.68
CA SER A 37 -24.86 41.48 -14.78
C SER A 37 -26.11 41.14 -15.59
N THR A 38 -26.99 40.27 -15.07
CA THR A 38 -28.46 40.44 -15.15
C THR A 38 -29.22 39.36 -14.35
N SER A 39 -30.01 39.87 -13.39
CA SER A 39 -31.32 39.45 -12.85
C SER A 39 -31.87 38.01 -12.94
N SER A 40 -32.15 37.47 -11.74
CA SER A 40 -33.40 36.84 -11.26
C SER A 40 -34.22 35.90 -12.16
N LYS A 41 -34.50 34.69 -11.64
CA LYS A 41 -35.84 34.30 -11.14
C LYS A 41 -35.78 32.92 -10.49
N ALA A 42 -36.34 32.84 -9.28
CA ALA A 42 -36.66 31.59 -8.58
C ALA A 42 -37.92 30.97 -9.19
N THR A 43 -37.88 29.66 -9.45
CA THR A 43 -39.09 28.87 -9.73
C THR A 43 -39.00 27.56 -8.95
N THR A 44 -39.81 27.50 -7.90
CA THR A 44 -40.18 26.31 -7.13
C THR A 44 -40.96 25.35 -8.02
N LEU A 45 -40.51 24.09 -8.12
CA LEU A 45 -41.30 23.00 -8.69
C LEU A 45 -41.22 21.78 -7.77
N SER A 46 -42.28 21.62 -6.98
CA SER A 46 -42.65 20.41 -6.26
C SER A 46 -43.25 19.39 -7.24
N LEU A 47 -42.75 18.16 -7.25
CA LEU A 47 -43.49 17.02 -7.81
C LEU A 47 -43.36 15.77 -6.92
N THR A 48 -44.41 15.59 -6.15
CA THR A 48 -45.15 14.35 -5.84
C THR A 48 -44.51 13.01 -6.20
N THR A 49 -44.33 12.24 -5.14
CA THR A 49 -44.18 10.79 -5.01
C THR A 49 -45.12 9.96 -5.90
N ARG A 50 -44.56 8.98 -6.62
CA ARG A 50 -45.27 7.75 -7.02
C ARG A 50 -44.48 6.53 -6.54
N THR A 51 -45.12 5.84 -5.60
CA THR A 51 -44.70 4.58 -4.99
C THR A 51 -44.98 3.44 -5.97
N THR A 52 -43.95 2.72 -6.40
CA THR A 52 -44.08 1.39 -7.02
C THR A 52 -43.25 0.41 -6.21
N GLY A 53 -43.95 -0.55 -5.60
CA GLY A 53 -43.41 -1.48 -4.64
C GLY A 53 -42.37 -2.43 -5.23
N PHE A 54 -41.27 -2.58 -4.49
CA PHE A 54 -40.36 -3.71 -4.58
C PHE A 54 -40.35 -4.41 -3.23
N LEU A 55 -40.57 -5.72 -3.24
CA LEU A 55 -40.48 -6.63 -2.10
C LEU A 55 -39.07 -6.60 -1.49
N PRO A 56 -38.90 -6.47 -0.15
CA PRO A 56 -37.59 -6.59 0.47
C PRO A 56 -37.27 -8.07 0.77
N SER A 57 -36.08 -8.50 0.35
CA SER A 57 -35.44 -9.74 0.80
C SER A 57 -34.98 -9.62 2.26
N PRO A 58 -34.85 -10.73 3.00
CA PRO A 58 -34.54 -10.69 4.43
C PRO A 58 -33.06 -10.39 4.66
N PHE A 59 -32.74 -9.12 4.93
CA PHE A 59 -31.45 -8.73 5.49
C PHE A 59 -31.36 -9.21 6.95
N LEU A 60 -30.44 -10.13 7.22
CA LEU A 60 -29.94 -10.39 8.57
C LEU A 60 -29.44 -9.06 9.17
N ARG A 61 -30.14 -8.56 10.20
CA ARG A 61 -29.63 -7.50 11.07
C ARG A 61 -28.45 -8.04 11.86
N CYS A 62 -27.24 -7.82 11.38
CA CYS A 62 -26.05 -7.89 12.22
C CYS A 62 -26.02 -6.60 13.07
N SER A 63 -26.28 -6.75 14.36
CA SER A 63 -26.16 -5.68 15.35
C SER A 63 -24.75 -5.10 15.31
N THR A 64 -24.64 -3.83 14.95
CA THR A 64 -23.41 -3.03 15.04
C THR A 64 -22.99 -2.89 16.50
N ALA A 65 -22.16 -3.81 16.97
CA ALA A 65 -21.33 -3.57 18.14
C ALA A 65 -20.39 -2.41 17.80
N MET A 66 -20.56 -1.27 18.46
CA MET A 66 -19.62 -0.15 18.35
C MET A 66 -18.27 -0.63 18.88
N ALA A 67 -17.33 -0.87 17.95
CA ALA A 67 -15.94 -1.13 18.30
C ALA A 67 -15.38 0.13 18.96
N THR A 68 -15.13 0.07 20.26
CA THR A 68 -14.39 1.10 21.00
C THR A 68 -13.01 1.25 20.36
N ALA A 69 -12.71 2.44 19.85
CA ALA A 69 -11.41 2.74 19.26
C ALA A 69 -10.31 2.50 20.31
N ALA A 70 -9.43 1.54 20.07
CA ALA A 70 -8.30 1.26 20.93
C ALA A 70 -7.40 2.50 20.99
N SER A 71 -7.20 3.06 22.19
CA SER A 71 -6.27 4.17 22.42
C SER A 71 -4.83 3.69 22.16
N ILE A 72 -4.13 4.31 21.21
CA ILE A 72 -2.74 3.98 20.89
C ILE A 72 -1.86 4.48 22.05
N GLN A 73 -1.17 3.57 22.74
CA GLN A 73 -0.18 3.93 23.75
C GLN A 73 1.14 4.31 23.08
N VAL A 74 1.61 5.54 23.32
CA VAL A 74 2.88 6.06 22.82
C VAL A 74 3.84 6.21 24.01
N LYS A 75 5.00 5.57 23.96
CA LYS A 75 6.04 5.68 25.00
C LYS A 75 6.65 7.09 24.99
N GLU A 76 6.97 7.63 26.16
CA GLU A 76 7.63 8.93 26.28
C GLU A 76 9.16 8.84 26.10
N GLN A 77 9.74 7.66 26.32
CA GLN A 77 11.16 7.41 26.20
C GLN A 77 11.44 6.17 25.33
N ILE A 78 12.50 6.23 24.54
CA ILE A 78 12.93 5.13 23.68
C ILE A 78 13.98 4.31 24.42
N GLU A 79 13.70 3.02 24.59
CA GLU A 79 14.65 2.06 25.13
C GLU A 79 15.44 1.39 23.99
N LEU A 80 16.77 1.48 24.08
CA LEU A 80 17.69 0.88 23.12
C LEU A 80 17.99 -0.57 23.50
N THR A 81 17.96 -1.45 22.50
CA THR A 81 18.51 -2.80 22.62
C THR A 81 20.03 -2.74 22.73
N GLN A 82 20.65 -3.84 23.20
CA GLN A 82 22.11 -3.93 23.28
C GLN A 82 22.79 -3.75 21.92
N THR A 83 22.19 -4.28 20.85
CA THR A 83 22.71 -4.14 19.49
C THR A 83 22.63 -2.70 19.00
N GLU A 84 21.49 -2.02 19.18
CA GLU A 84 21.33 -0.61 18.82
C GLU A 84 22.30 0.28 19.60
N LYS A 85 22.47 0.01 20.90
CA LYS A 85 23.44 0.73 21.73
C LYS A 85 24.86 0.59 21.19
N LYS A 86 25.30 -0.63 20.86
CA LYS A 86 26.62 -0.86 20.23
C LYS A 86 26.78 -0.11 18.92
N ILE A 87 25.75 -0.09 18.08
CA ILE A 87 25.77 0.66 16.81
C ILE A 87 25.93 2.16 17.08
N PHE A 88 25.12 2.73 17.97
CA PHE A 88 25.14 4.15 18.28
C PHE A 88 26.45 4.58 18.94
N ASP A 89 26.97 3.77 19.86
CA ASP A 89 28.27 4.00 20.49
C ASP A 89 29.40 4.04 19.45
N ARG A 90 29.38 3.14 18.44
CA ARG A 90 30.37 3.16 17.35
C ARG A 90 30.31 4.45 16.53
N LEU A 91 29.12 4.89 16.15
CA LEU A 91 28.96 6.11 15.36
C LEU A 91 29.38 7.35 16.15
N LEU A 92 29.02 7.42 17.44
CA LEU A 92 29.47 8.50 18.33
C LEU A 92 30.99 8.47 18.54
N ASN A 93 31.60 7.29 18.64
CA ASN A 93 33.04 7.17 18.77
C ASN A 93 33.78 7.59 17.49
N THR A 94 33.21 7.36 16.31
CA THR A 94 33.73 7.92 15.05
C THR A 94 33.78 9.45 15.10
N LEU A 95 32.71 10.11 15.59
CA LEU A 95 32.70 11.56 15.75
C LEU A 95 33.80 12.05 16.70
N ARG A 96 33.96 11.37 17.85
CA ARG A 96 35.00 11.71 18.83
C ARG A 96 36.41 11.50 18.26
N HIS A 97 36.63 10.41 17.54
CA HIS A 97 37.93 10.06 16.98
C HIS A 97 38.42 11.10 15.96
N PHE A 98 37.52 11.57 15.10
CA PHE A 98 37.84 12.59 14.08
C PHE A 98 37.51 14.02 14.52
N ASN A 99 37.15 14.23 15.79
CA ASN A 99 36.74 15.52 16.36
C ASN A 99 35.67 16.25 15.53
N LEU A 100 34.69 15.50 15.03
CA LEU A 100 33.61 16.02 14.19
C LEU A 100 32.52 16.65 15.08
N GLN A 101 32.12 17.88 14.76
CA GLN A 101 31.05 18.61 15.44
C GLN A 101 29.64 18.26 14.90
N THR A 102 29.52 17.16 14.15
CA THR A 102 28.28 16.69 13.52
C THR A 102 27.34 16.08 14.54
N GLN A 103 26.04 16.36 14.43
CA GLN A 103 25.02 15.72 15.25
C GLN A 103 24.36 14.55 14.51
N LEU A 104 24.54 13.34 15.03
CA LEU A 104 23.81 12.15 14.57
C LEU A 104 22.38 12.12 15.10
N ARG A 105 21.43 11.91 14.19
CA ARG A 105 20.02 11.70 14.53
C ARG A 105 19.48 10.45 13.85
N VAL A 106 18.78 9.58 14.58
CA VAL A 106 18.02 8.48 13.98
C VAL A 106 16.70 9.03 13.45
N ALA A 107 16.36 8.68 12.23
CA ALA A 107 15.23 9.11 11.47
C ALA A 107 14.22 7.96 11.27
N GLY A 108 12.96 8.31 11.09
CA GLY A 108 12.04 7.61 10.22
C GLY A 108 11.23 6.52 10.91
N GLY A 109 11.14 5.37 10.27
CA GLY A 109 10.33 4.25 10.73
C GLY A 109 10.74 3.75 12.11
N TRP A 110 12.04 3.75 12.40
CA TRP A 110 12.59 3.29 13.67
C TRP A 110 12.06 4.10 14.86
N VAL A 111 12.08 5.43 14.79
CA VAL A 111 11.62 6.32 15.88
C VAL A 111 10.14 6.08 16.15
N ARG A 112 9.31 6.08 15.08
CA ARG A 112 7.88 5.77 15.19
C ARG A 112 7.64 4.40 15.82
N ASP A 113 8.31 3.37 15.31
CA ASP A 113 8.07 1.99 15.73
C ASP A 113 8.49 1.79 17.20
N LYS A 114 9.62 2.37 17.64
CA LYS A 114 10.04 2.37 19.05
C LYS A 114 9.04 3.07 19.96
N LEU A 115 8.53 4.23 19.55
CA LEU A 115 7.50 4.96 20.31
C LEU A 115 6.19 4.18 20.41
N LEU A 116 5.86 3.36 19.40
CA LEU A 116 4.72 2.45 19.41
C LEU A 116 5.00 1.09 20.07
N GLY A 117 6.17 0.92 20.69
CA GLY A 117 6.56 -0.34 21.35
C GLY A 117 6.79 -1.52 20.41
N LYS A 118 7.05 -1.26 19.12
CA LYS A 118 7.33 -2.27 18.10
C LYS A 118 8.83 -2.39 17.86
N GLU A 119 9.27 -3.60 17.52
CA GLU A 119 10.64 -3.81 17.07
C GLU A 119 10.83 -3.33 15.63
N CYS A 120 11.96 -2.68 15.38
CA CYS A 120 12.35 -2.19 14.07
C CYS A 120 13.86 -2.40 13.89
N TYR A 121 14.24 -3.10 12.83
CA TYR A 121 15.64 -3.43 12.54
C TYR A 121 16.28 -2.51 11.49
N ASP A 122 15.49 -1.59 10.93
CA ASP A 122 15.95 -0.60 9.96
C ASP A 122 16.15 0.75 10.67
N ILE A 123 17.39 1.07 11.02
CA ILE A 123 17.78 2.36 11.61
C ILE A 123 18.15 3.29 10.45
N ASP A 124 17.60 4.50 10.36
CA ASP A 124 18.03 5.52 9.38
C ASP A 124 18.80 6.65 10.07
N ILE A 125 20.12 6.84 9.88
CA ILE A 125 20.81 8.05 10.43
C ILE A 125 20.76 9.25 9.48
N ALA A 126 20.53 10.44 10.05
CA ALA A 126 20.65 11.76 9.46
C ALA A 126 21.75 12.58 10.16
N LEU A 127 22.39 13.46 9.39
CA LEU A 127 23.51 14.31 9.78
C LEU A 127 23.14 15.77 9.50
N ASP A 128 23.68 16.72 10.27
CA ASP A 128 23.31 18.14 10.18
C ASP A 128 24.27 18.99 9.34
N ASN A 129 25.57 18.70 9.32
CA ASN A 129 26.57 19.56 8.72
C ASN A 129 27.52 18.86 7.72
N MET A 130 27.25 17.61 7.36
CA MET A 130 28.07 16.87 6.39
C MET A 130 27.25 15.90 5.55
N LEU A 131 27.79 15.53 4.39
CA LEU A 131 27.15 14.55 3.52
C LEU A 131 27.24 13.16 4.13
N GLY A 132 26.18 12.38 3.92
CA GLY A 132 26.12 11.00 4.37
C GLY A 132 27.32 10.17 3.92
N SER A 133 27.73 10.32 2.66
CA SER A 133 28.88 9.62 2.06
C SER A 133 30.21 9.94 2.75
N GLU A 134 30.46 11.21 3.05
CA GLU A 134 31.69 11.64 3.74
C GLU A 134 31.76 11.03 5.14
N PHE A 135 30.62 10.96 5.82
CA PHE A 135 30.54 10.30 7.12
C PHE A 135 30.71 8.78 7.02
N VAL A 136 30.19 8.14 5.97
CA VAL A 136 30.42 6.70 5.71
C VAL A 136 31.92 6.41 5.62
N ASP A 137 32.65 7.23 4.86
CA ASP A 137 34.09 7.07 4.69
C ASP A 137 34.82 7.19 6.04
N LYS A 138 34.41 8.16 6.89
CA LYS A 138 34.94 8.32 8.25
C LYS A 138 34.61 7.14 9.15
N VAL A 139 33.40 6.60 9.10
CA VAL A 139 33.02 5.39 9.86
C VAL A 139 33.87 4.20 9.41
N GLN A 140 34.10 4.05 8.11
CA GLN A 140 34.95 2.98 7.59
C GLN A 140 36.41 3.13 8.05
N GLU A 141 36.95 4.35 8.03
CA GLU A 141 38.30 4.68 8.51
C GLU A 141 38.46 4.38 10.01
N TYR A 142 37.46 4.74 10.83
CA TYR A 142 37.43 4.42 12.26
C TYR A 142 37.36 2.91 12.52
N LEU A 143 36.52 2.19 11.77
CA LEU A 143 36.40 0.74 11.97
C LEU A 143 37.70 0.03 11.60
N LEU A 144 38.35 0.43 10.50
CA LEU A 144 39.67 -0.07 10.11
C LEU A 144 40.73 0.20 11.19
N SER A 145 40.73 1.38 11.83
CA SER A 145 41.68 1.69 12.90
C SER A 145 41.43 0.89 14.19
N THR A 146 40.20 0.40 14.39
CA THR A 146 39.83 -0.50 15.48
C THR A 146 39.94 -2.00 15.15
N GLY A 147 40.36 -2.35 13.92
CA GLY A 147 40.50 -3.74 13.46
C GLY A 147 39.18 -4.41 13.04
N GLU A 148 38.13 -3.62 12.82
CA GLU A 148 36.80 -4.10 12.44
C GLU A 148 36.49 -3.75 10.97
N VAL A 149 35.76 -4.63 10.27
CA VAL A 149 35.32 -4.39 8.88
C VAL A 149 33.79 -4.27 8.88
N ALA A 150 33.25 -3.16 8.37
CA ALA A 150 31.81 -3.03 8.10
C ALA A 150 31.53 -2.76 6.62
N GLN A 151 30.40 -3.28 6.14
CA GLN A 151 29.90 -3.07 4.78
C GLN A 151 28.45 -2.56 4.81
N GLY A 152 28.21 -1.45 4.08
CA GLY A 152 26.89 -1.00 3.63
C GLY A 152 26.27 0.15 4.43
N LEU A 153 26.26 1.36 3.87
CA LEU A 153 25.55 2.54 4.41
C LEU A 153 24.80 3.30 3.28
N ALA A 154 23.53 3.67 3.48
CA ALA A 154 22.73 4.51 2.55
C ALA A 154 21.64 5.35 3.27
N VAL A 155 21.30 6.58 2.83
CA VAL A 155 20.57 7.61 3.63
C VAL A 155 19.14 7.94 3.14
N ILE A 156 18.15 8.09 4.06
CA ILE A 156 16.77 8.59 3.82
C ILE A 156 16.22 9.33 5.09
N PRO A 157 15.35 10.37 4.99
CA PRO A 157 14.90 11.20 6.15
C PRO A 157 13.45 11.01 6.66
N SER A 158 13.22 11.29 7.96
CA SER A 158 12.03 11.89 8.67
C SER A 158 12.14 11.65 10.21
N LEU A 159 11.38 12.31 11.12
CA LEU A 159 11.38 12.21 12.63
C LEU A 159 12.69 11.80 13.36
N PHE A 160 13.26 12.71 14.16
CA PHE A 160 14.62 12.57 14.68
C PHE A 160 14.69 12.13 16.15
N TYR A 161 15.51 11.13 16.46
CA TYR A 161 16.03 10.85 17.79
C TYR A 161 17.51 11.24 17.80
N ASN A 162 17.87 12.26 18.58
CA ASN A 162 19.25 12.73 18.67
C ASN A 162 20.06 11.76 19.54
N ILE A 163 21.02 11.08 18.91
CA ILE A 163 21.84 10.06 19.56
C ILE A 163 22.80 10.69 20.58
N ASN A 164 23.19 11.94 20.36
CA ASN A 164 24.12 12.66 21.24
C ASN A 164 23.45 13.04 22.56
N THR A 165 22.17 13.43 22.51
CA THR A 165 21.42 13.90 23.68
C THR A 165 20.47 12.85 24.25
N ASN A 166 20.24 11.74 23.54
CA ASN A 166 19.24 10.73 23.85
C ASN A 166 17.80 11.27 23.94
N LEU A 167 17.50 12.33 23.17
CA LEU A 167 16.18 12.96 23.15
C LEU A 167 15.51 12.80 21.79
N VAL A 168 14.19 12.62 21.81
CA VAL A 168 13.36 12.70 20.60
C VAL A 168 13.16 14.18 20.26
N GLU A 169 13.57 14.57 19.06
CA GLU A 169 13.46 15.93 18.54
C GLU A 169 12.31 16.00 17.51
N ASP A 170 11.21 16.63 17.91
CA ASP A 170 10.08 16.91 17.03
C ASP A 170 10.14 18.34 16.47
N PHE A 171 10.80 18.49 15.33
CA PHE A 171 10.89 19.78 14.63
C PHE A 171 9.56 20.26 14.06
N THR A 172 8.57 19.37 13.90
CA THR A 172 7.22 19.76 13.49
C THR A 172 6.39 20.30 14.66
N LYS A 173 6.86 20.05 15.90
CA LYS A 173 6.19 20.33 17.18
C LYS A 173 4.79 19.71 17.33
N ARG A 174 4.34 18.92 16.35
CA ARG A 174 3.01 18.30 16.27
C ARG A 174 3.11 16.79 16.01
N GLY A 175 4.25 16.27 15.58
CA GLY A 175 4.42 14.88 15.18
C GLY A 175 4.19 13.88 16.31
N ILE A 176 4.57 14.22 17.55
CA ILE A 176 4.28 13.38 18.72
C ILE A 176 2.77 13.38 19.02
N GLU A 177 2.13 14.53 18.92
CA GLU A 177 0.69 14.69 19.13
C GLU A 177 -0.12 13.95 18.05
N ASP A 178 0.25 14.11 16.78
CA ASP A 178 -0.34 13.38 15.65
C ASP A 178 -0.16 11.86 15.80
N LEU A 179 0.99 11.39 16.33
CA LEU A 179 1.20 9.98 16.62
C LEU A 179 0.28 9.48 17.75
N LYS A 180 0.10 10.27 18.81
CA LYS A 180 -0.82 9.96 19.93
C LYS A 180 -2.28 9.90 19.45
N PHE A 181 -2.68 10.80 18.56
CA PHE A 181 -4.02 10.80 17.97
C PHE A 181 -4.18 9.86 16.77
N GLY A 182 -3.11 9.19 16.34
CA GLY A 182 -3.13 8.29 15.19
C GLY A 182 -3.54 9.01 13.90
N ARG A 183 -2.95 10.16 13.61
CA ARG A 183 -3.21 10.96 12.40
C ARG A 183 -2.02 10.93 11.45
N ILE A 184 -2.29 10.75 10.16
CA ILE A 184 -1.30 10.89 9.09
C ILE A 184 -1.39 12.30 8.54
N VAL A 185 -0.34 13.09 8.78
CA VAL A 185 -0.20 14.49 8.37
C VAL A 185 1.15 14.70 7.68
N THR A 186 1.20 15.60 6.70
CA THR A 186 2.47 16.03 6.09
C THR A 186 3.04 17.25 6.82
N PRO A 187 4.37 17.37 6.99
CA PRO A 187 4.97 18.55 7.63
C PRO A 187 4.72 19.86 6.87
N LEU A 188 4.63 19.77 5.54
CA LEU A 188 4.33 20.86 4.62
C LEU A 188 2.93 20.68 4.03
N PRO A 189 2.37 21.70 3.33
CA PRO A 189 1.07 21.56 2.66
C PRO A 189 0.98 20.25 1.84
N PRO A 190 -0.09 19.44 2.00
CA PRO A 190 -0.15 18.11 1.41
C PRO A 190 0.02 18.09 -0.11
N LYS A 191 -0.60 19.04 -0.82
CA LYS A 191 -0.49 19.13 -2.29
C LYS A 191 0.95 19.35 -2.75
N ALA A 192 1.69 20.27 -2.12
CA ALA A 192 3.09 20.51 -2.45
C ALA A 192 3.95 19.26 -2.15
N THR A 193 3.71 18.62 -1.00
CA THR A 193 4.40 17.39 -0.59
C THR A 193 4.20 16.24 -1.59
N PHE A 194 2.99 16.09 -2.11
CA PHE A 194 2.67 15.06 -3.10
C PHE A 194 3.14 15.40 -4.51
N LEU A 195 3.20 16.66 -4.91
CA LEU A 195 3.75 17.03 -6.22
C LEU A 195 5.27 16.81 -6.30
N ASP A 196 5.95 16.95 -5.16
CA ASP A 196 7.38 16.71 -5.00
C ASP A 196 7.72 15.21 -5.03
N ASP A 197 6.97 14.38 -4.30
CA ASP A 197 7.06 12.92 -4.34
C ASP A 197 5.66 12.26 -4.31
N PRO A 198 5.07 11.99 -5.48
CA PRO A 198 3.71 11.45 -5.57
C PRO A 198 3.52 10.09 -4.92
N LEU A 199 4.59 9.29 -4.78
CA LEU A 199 4.50 7.98 -4.11
C LEU A 199 4.11 8.11 -2.64
N ARG A 200 4.29 9.30 -2.03
CA ARG A 200 3.86 9.57 -0.65
C ARG A 200 2.36 9.43 -0.45
N VAL A 201 1.53 9.57 -1.50
CA VAL A 201 0.10 9.29 -1.44
C VAL A 201 -0.15 7.83 -1.07
N LEU A 202 0.44 6.90 -1.81
CA LEU A 202 0.29 5.46 -1.56
C LEU A 202 0.92 5.08 -0.21
N ARG A 203 2.07 5.66 0.15
CA ARG A 203 2.68 5.41 1.47
C ARG A 203 1.78 5.90 2.62
N ALA A 204 1.15 7.06 2.49
CA ALA A 204 0.21 7.58 3.49
C ALA A 204 -0.99 6.64 3.68
N ILE A 205 -1.58 6.15 2.59
CA ILE A 205 -2.66 5.15 2.62
C ILE A 205 -2.19 3.88 3.32
N ARG A 206 -1.03 3.35 2.93
CA ARG A 206 -0.48 2.12 3.51
C ARG A 206 -0.25 2.27 5.01
N PHE A 207 0.32 3.39 5.46
CA PHE A 207 0.54 3.62 6.88
C PHE A 207 -0.78 3.84 7.64
N GLY A 208 -1.73 4.57 7.06
CA GLY A 208 -3.08 4.72 7.61
C GLY A 208 -3.79 3.38 7.82
N ALA A 209 -3.71 2.49 6.84
CA ALA A 209 -4.24 1.14 6.96
C ALA A 209 -3.46 0.31 7.99
N ARG A 210 -2.13 0.25 7.86
CA ARG A 210 -1.25 -0.60 8.69
C ARG A 210 -1.35 -0.30 10.19
N PHE A 211 -1.41 0.98 10.54
CA PHE A 211 -1.42 1.42 11.94
C PHE A 211 -2.82 1.78 12.45
N GLY A 212 -3.84 1.68 11.60
CA GLY A 212 -5.19 2.09 11.96
C GLY A 212 -5.37 3.62 12.03
N PHE A 213 -4.39 4.39 11.57
CA PHE A 213 -4.42 5.85 11.63
C PHE A 213 -5.46 6.44 10.66
N THR A 214 -5.90 7.66 10.95
CA THR A 214 -6.79 8.44 10.10
C THR A 214 -5.96 9.36 9.19
N LEU A 215 -6.33 9.43 7.92
CA LEU A 215 -5.73 10.40 7.00
C LEU A 215 -6.37 11.76 7.27
N ASP A 216 -5.55 12.80 7.41
CA ASP A 216 -6.02 14.16 7.56
C ASP A 216 -6.89 14.61 6.37
N GLU A 217 -7.90 15.45 6.60
CA GLU A 217 -8.85 15.86 5.55
C GLU A 217 -8.20 16.70 4.45
N GLU A 218 -7.22 17.54 4.77
CA GLU A 218 -6.47 18.28 3.74
C GLU A 218 -5.60 17.33 2.92
N LEU A 219 -5.08 16.30 3.56
CA LEU A 219 -4.29 15.25 2.92
C LEU A 219 -5.13 14.43 1.94
N LYS A 220 -6.35 14.04 2.34
CA LYS A 220 -7.31 13.37 1.44
C LYS A 220 -7.66 14.23 0.23
N LYS A 221 -8.00 15.51 0.45
CA LYS A 221 -8.33 16.46 -0.63
C LYS A 221 -7.17 16.61 -1.61
N ALA A 222 -5.93 16.72 -1.12
CA ALA A 222 -4.76 16.80 -1.97
C ALA A 222 -4.50 15.51 -2.75
N ALA A 223 -4.65 14.34 -2.12
CA ALA A 223 -4.48 13.04 -2.79
C ALA A 223 -5.52 12.79 -3.89
N ALA A 224 -6.75 13.27 -3.70
CA ALA A 224 -7.84 13.15 -4.68
C ALA A 224 -7.78 14.19 -5.82
N CYS A 225 -6.83 15.13 -5.79
CA CYS A 225 -6.68 16.16 -6.82
C CYS A 225 -6.07 15.59 -8.11
N ASP A 226 -6.60 15.98 -9.27
CA ASP A 226 -6.18 15.44 -10.57
C ASP A 226 -4.72 15.75 -10.93
N ASP A 227 -4.18 16.88 -10.46
CA ASP A 227 -2.75 17.20 -10.61
C ASP A 227 -1.87 16.14 -9.94
N VAL A 228 -2.27 15.69 -8.75
CA VAL A 228 -1.54 14.68 -7.97
C VAL A 228 -1.71 13.29 -8.59
N LYS A 229 -2.90 12.95 -9.08
CA LYS A 229 -3.15 11.69 -9.80
C LYS A 229 -2.30 11.61 -11.07
N THR A 230 -2.28 12.68 -11.85
CA THR A 230 -1.46 12.80 -13.07
C THR A 230 0.03 12.70 -12.74
N ALA A 231 0.48 13.40 -11.69
CA ALA A 231 1.86 13.31 -11.24
C ALA A 231 2.23 11.90 -10.75
N LEU A 232 1.32 11.21 -10.06
CA LEU A 232 1.51 9.82 -9.63
C LEU A 232 1.64 8.87 -10.81
N ALA A 233 0.78 9.02 -11.83
CA ALA A 233 0.82 8.20 -13.04
C ALA A 233 2.09 8.44 -13.89
N ALA A 234 2.54 9.70 -13.96
CA ALA A 234 3.62 10.10 -14.86
C ALA A 234 5.03 10.04 -14.23
N LYS A 235 5.19 10.44 -12.96
CA LYS A 235 6.51 10.57 -12.32
C LYS A 235 6.98 9.30 -11.62
N ILE A 236 6.06 8.39 -11.26
CA ILE A 236 6.39 7.20 -10.48
C ILE A 236 6.33 5.96 -11.37
N SER A 237 7.37 5.13 -11.29
CA SER A 237 7.39 3.88 -12.07
C SER A 237 6.34 2.89 -11.58
N ARG A 238 5.82 2.10 -12.52
CA ARG A 238 4.80 1.07 -12.26
C ARG A 238 5.26 0.04 -11.23
N GLU A 239 6.55 -0.28 -11.17
CA GLU A 239 7.15 -1.19 -10.19
C GLU A 239 7.05 -0.66 -8.76
N ARG A 240 7.21 0.66 -8.58
CA ARG A 240 7.12 1.28 -7.24
C ARG A 240 5.67 1.34 -6.78
N ILE A 241 4.74 1.68 -7.68
CA ILE A 241 3.29 1.63 -7.40
C ILE A 241 2.91 0.21 -7.01
N GLY A 242 3.25 -0.78 -7.85
CA GLY A 242 2.92 -2.18 -7.59
C GLY A 242 3.52 -2.70 -6.29
N THR A 243 4.73 -2.28 -5.92
CA THR A 243 5.32 -2.64 -4.62
C THR A 243 4.54 -2.08 -3.44
N GLU A 244 4.07 -0.83 -3.50
CA GLU A 244 3.25 -0.28 -2.41
C GLU A 244 1.88 -0.96 -2.32
N ILE A 245 1.22 -1.27 -3.45
CA ILE A 245 -0.04 -2.02 -3.47
C ILE A 245 0.15 -3.41 -2.88
N ASP A 246 1.22 -4.11 -3.26
CA ASP A 246 1.51 -5.46 -2.77
C ASP A 246 1.74 -5.49 -1.26
N LEU A 247 2.40 -4.45 -0.72
CA LEU A 247 2.56 -4.27 0.73
C LEU A 247 1.25 -3.95 1.45
N MET A 248 0.27 -3.31 0.79
CA MET A 248 -1.06 -3.09 1.35
C MET A 248 -1.88 -4.37 1.38
N ILE A 249 -1.89 -5.12 0.27
CA ILE A 249 -2.62 -6.39 0.13
C ILE A 249 -2.05 -7.44 1.10
N SER A 250 -0.73 -7.51 1.25
CA SER A 250 -0.07 -8.44 2.17
C SER A 250 -0.12 -7.97 3.64
N GLY A 251 -0.67 -6.77 3.88
CA GLY A 251 -0.71 -6.14 5.20
C GLY A 251 -1.70 -6.79 6.17
N ASN A 252 -1.91 -6.10 7.29
CA ASN A 252 -2.86 -6.50 8.34
C ASN A 252 -4.26 -5.92 8.14
N GLN A 253 -4.43 -4.93 7.25
CA GLN A 253 -5.69 -4.26 6.96
C GLN A 253 -5.84 -3.97 5.44
N PRO A 254 -5.85 -5.01 4.59
CA PRO A 254 -5.92 -4.85 3.15
C PRO A 254 -7.24 -4.20 2.69
N ALA A 255 -8.37 -4.54 3.34
CA ALA A 255 -9.68 -3.94 3.06
C ALA A 255 -9.66 -2.42 3.20
N LYS A 256 -9.26 -1.93 4.38
CA LYS A 256 -9.13 -0.49 4.66
C LYS A 256 -8.19 0.23 3.69
N ALA A 257 -7.12 -0.43 3.26
CA ALA A 257 -6.18 0.16 2.29
C ALA A 257 -6.83 0.34 0.91
N ILE A 258 -7.58 -0.66 0.44
CA ILE A 258 -8.28 -0.59 -0.85
C ILE A 258 -9.47 0.38 -0.78
N ASP A 259 -10.18 0.46 0.34
CA ASP A 259 -11.22 1.47 0.55
C ASP A 259 -10.67 2.89 0.37
N HIS A 260 -9.54 3.19 1.01
CA HIS A 260 -8.87 4.48 0.83
C HIS A 260 -8.46 4.75 -0.63
N ILE A 261 -8.00 3.73 -1.37
CA ILE A 261 -7.69 3.88 -2.80
C ILE A 261 -8.95 4.22 -3.61
N CYS A 262 -10.07 3.57 -3.30
CA CYS A 262 -11.35 3.79 -3.98
C CYS A 262 -11.94 5.16 -3.64
N ASP A 263 -11.95 5.54 -2.36
CA ASP A 263 -12.45 6.84 -1.88
C ASP A 263 -11.68 8.01 -2.47
N LEU A 264 -10.36 7.84 -2.64
CA LEU A 264 -9.49 8.85 -3.25
C LEU A 264 -9.50 8.79 -4.79
N THR A 265 -10.32 7.92 -5.39
CA THR A 265 -10.43 7.72 -6.85
C THR A 265 -9.09 7.37 -7.52
N LEU A 266 -8.24 6.62 -6.81
CA LEU A 266 -6.91 6.23 -7.26
C LEU A 266 -6.87 4.85 -7.93
N PHE A 267 -7.97 4.10 -7.90
CA PHE A 267 -7.99 2.70 -8.34
C PHE A 267 -7.46 2.51 -9.77
N TRP A 268 -7.98 3.26 -10.74
CA TRP A 268 -7.54 3.16 -12.14
C TRP A 268 -6.17 3.79 -12.39
N VAL A 269 -5.70 4.66 -11.50
CA VAL A 269 -4.32 5.17 -11.52
C VAL A 269 -3.34 4.06 -11.13
N VAL A 270 -3.68 3.26 -10.12
CA VAL A 270 -2.82 2.17 -9.61
C VAL A 270 -3.01 0.84 -10.36
N CYS A 271 -4.19 0.56 -10.91
CA CYS A 271 -4.53 -0.65 -11.66
C CYS A 271 -5.00 -0.26 -13.07
N SER A 272 -4.11 0.38 -13.82
CA SER A 272 -4.36 0.81 -15.21
C SER A 272 -4.79 -0.34 -16.12
N LEU A 273 -5.78 -0.08 -16.97
CA LEU A 273 -6.29 -1.00 -17.97
C LEU A 273 -5.64 -0.78 -19.35
N PRO A 274 -5.67 -1.79 -20.25
CA PRO A 274 -5.26 -1.59 -21.63
C PRO A 274 -6.30 -0.74 -22.39
N ALA A 275 -5.88 -0.14 -23.51
CA ALA A 275 -6.70 0.84 -24.25
C ALA A 275 -8.03 0.29 -24.82
N LYS A 276 -8.11 -1.03 -25.07
CA LYS A 276 -9.32 -1.69 -25.57
C LYS A 276 -9.58 -2.95 -24.75
N VAL A 277 -10.68 -2.96 -24.01
CA VAL A 277 -11.11 -4.07 -23.16
C VAL A 277 -12.51 -4.52 -23.59
N GLU A 278 -12.72 -5.84 -23.64
CA GLU A 278 -13.99 -6.47 -23.99
C GLU A 278 -14.37 -7.53 -22.92
N PRO A 279 -15.58 -7.48 -22.34
CA PRO A 279 -16.58 -6.41 -22.47
C PRO A 279 -16.09 -5.09 -21.84
N ALA A 280 -16.73 -3.98 -22.20
CA ALA A 280 -16.42 -2.68 -21.60
C ALA A 280 -16.59 -2.75 -20.08
N VAL A 281 -15.56 -2.33 -19.35
CA VAL A 281 -15.53 -2.34 -17.89
C VAL A 281 -16.23 -1.09 -17.39
N SER A 282 -17.21 -1.25 -16.48
CA SER A 282 -17.86 -0.13 -15.82
C SER A 282 -16.86 0.67 -14.99
N GLU A 283 -16.92 1.99 -15.06
CA GLU A 283 -15.98 2.87 -14.35
C GLU A 283 -16.02 2.66 -12.83
N ASP A 284 -17.20 2.35 -12.27
CA ASP A 284 -17.41 2.13 -10.83
C ASP A 284 -17.21 0.68 -10.36
N CYS A 285 -16.73 -0.22 -11.23
CA CYS A 285 -16.56 -1.63 -10.84
C CYS A 285 -15.54 -1.81 -9.70
N TYR A 286 -14.65 -0.84 -9.48
CA TYR A 286 -13.70 -0.84 -8.37
C TYR A 286 -14.37 -0.84 -6.99
N ARG A 287 -15.62 -0.35 -6.88
CA ARG A 287 -16.37 -0.43 -5.62
C ARG A 287 -16.75 -1.88 -5.30
N LEU A 288 -17.13 -2.66 -6.31
CA LEU A 288 -17.36 -4.10 -6.16
C LEU A 288 -16.05 -4.83 -5.83
N SER A 289 -14.93 -4.43 -6.44
CA SER A 289 -13.60 -4.95 -6.11
C SER A 289 -13.25 -4.76 -4.63
N ALA A 290 -13.53 -3.58 -4.06
CA ALA A 290 -13.34 -3.32 -2.64
C ALA A 290 -14.25 -4.21 -1.77
N SER A 291 -15.54 -4.30 -2.10
CA SER A 291 -16.49 -5.14 -1.36
C SER A 291 -16.12 -6.63 -1.38
N TYR A 292 -15.68 -7.17 -2.52
CA TYR A 292 -15.23 -8.55 -2.62
C TYR A 292 -13.97 -8.78 -1.79
N LEU A 293 -13.00 -7.87 -1.84
CA LEU A 293 -11.80 -7.98 -1.03
C LEU A 293 -12.12 -7.93 0.47
N ASP A 294 -13.02 -7.05 0.91
CA ASP A 294 -13.45 -6.99 2.32
C ASP A 294 -14.15 -8.29 2.76
N ALA A 295 -15.09 -8.80 1.95
CA ALA A 295 -15.75 -10.07 2.22
C ALA A 295 -14.75 -11.23 2.34
N THR A 296 -13.81 -11.34 1.41
CA THR A 296 -12.75 -12.36 1.45
C THR A 296 -11.83 -12.18 2.64
N TRP A 297 -11.46 -10.93 2.99
CA TRP A 297 -10.64 -10.65 4.16
C TRP A 297 -11.32 -11.10 5.46
N ASN A 298 -12.61 -10.79 5.59
CA ASN A 298 -13.41 -11.22 6.75
C ASN A 298 -13.54 -12.74 6.82
N LEU A 299 -13.69 -13.42 5.67
CA LEU A 299 -13.73 -14.87 5.60
C LEU A 299 -12.40 -15.52 6.03
N ILE A 300 -11.26 -15.02 5.54
CA ILE A 300 -9.93 -15.52 5.92
C ILE A 300 -9.73 -15.37 7.44
N ARG A 301 -10.17 -14.26 8.02
CA ARG A 301 -10.11 -14.03 9.47
C ARG A 301 -11.00 -14.98 10.27
N LEU A 302 -12.16 -15.34 9.73
CA LEU A 302 -13.11 -16.25 10.37
C LEU A 302 -12.60 -17.70 10.37
N ILE A 303 -12.05 -18.16 9.24
CA ILE A 303 -11.49 -19.52 9.09
C ILE A 303 -10.18 -19.67 9.90
N GLY A 304 -9.51 -18.56 10.19
CA GLY A 304 -8.24 -18.51 10.89
C GLY A 304 -7.07 -18.44 9.91
N CYS A 305 -6.21 -17.43 10.10
CA CYS A 305 -5.08 -17.14 9.19
C CYS A 305 -4.05 -18.28 9.09
N SER A 306 -4.09 -19.28 9.98
CA SER A 306 -3.20 -20.45 9.95
C SER A 306 -3.47 -21.41 8.81
N SER A 307 -4.65 -21.33 8.17
CA SER A 307 -5.02 -22.20 7.04
C SER A 307 -4.37 -21.79 5.72
N PHE A 308 -3.80 -20.58 5.66
CA PHE A 308 -3.17 -20.04 4.47
C PHE A 308 -1.76 -19.57 4.80
N ASP A 309 -0.79 -19.91 3.94
CA ASP A 309 0.48 -19.20 3.97
C ASP A 309 0.32 -17.74 3.47
N ASP A 310 1.35 -16.91 3.69
CA ASP A 310 1.32 -15.50 3.31
C ASP A 310 1.14 -15.27 1.81
N GLU A 311 1.65 -16.18 0.97
CA GLU A 311 1.52 -16.07 -0.48
C GLU A 311 0.10 -16.45 -0.94
N GLN A 312 -0.47 -17.52 -0.42
CA GLN A 312 -1.83 -17.95 -0.68
C GLN A 312 -2.84 -16.90 -0.23
N ARG A 313 -2.65 -16.33 0.96
CA ARG A 313 -3.48 -15.21 1.47
C ARG A 313 -3.44 -14.02 0.54
N ARG A 314 -2.24 -13.62 0.10
CA ARG A 314 -2.03 -12.52 -0.85
C ARG A 314 -2.72 -12.77 -2.18
N LEU A 315 -2.55 -13.96 -2.76
CA LEU A 315 -3.15 -14.34 -4.05
C LEU A 315 -4.67 -14.45 -3.95
N CYS A 316 -5.22 -14.97 -2.84
CA CYS A 316 -6.66 -15.01 -2.58
C CYS A 316 -7.27 -13.61 -2.56
N LEU A 317 -6.62 -12.65 -1.90
CA LEU A 317 -7.06 -11.26 -1.87
C LEU A 317 -6.99 -10.60 -3.25
N TYR A 318 -5.95 -10.87 -4.04
CA TYR A 318 -5.92 -10.41 -5.43
C TYR A 318 -7.02 -11.04 -6.29
N SER A 319 -7.32 -12.32 -6.10
CA SER A 319 -8.44 -12.99 -6.75
C SER A 319 -9.77 -12.31 -6.41
N ALA A 320 -9.99 -11.95 -5.15
CA ALA A 320 -11.18 -11.20 -4.74
C ALA A 320 -11.23 -9.80 -5.37
N LEU A 321 -10.11 -9.07 -5.31
CA LEU A 321 -10.00 -7.71 -5.83
C LEU A 321 -10.32 -7.63 -7.33
N PHE A 322 -9.82 -8.56 -8.12
CA PHE A 322 -10.00 -8.56 -9.58
C PHE A 322 -11.15 -9.43 -10.06
N LEU A 323 -11.97 -9.95 -9.15
CA LEU A 323 -13.14 -10.76 -9.50
C LEU A 323 -14.10 -10.06 -10.47
N PRO A 324 -14.41 -8.74 -10.37
CA PRO A 324 -15.25 -8.05 -11.34
C PRO A 324 -14.69 -8.03 -12.77
N LEU A 325 -13.39 -8.31 -12.93
CA LEU A 325 -12.67 -8.28 -14.21
C LEU A 325 -12.37 -9.68 -14.76
N CYS A 326 -12.90 -10.74 -14.14
CA CYS A 326 -12.54 -12.13 -14.46
C CYS A 326 -12.86 -12.54 -15.90
N SER A 327 -13.93 -11.97 -16.49
CA SER A 327 -14.35 -12.22 -17.87
C SER A 327 -13.77 -11.23 -18.89
N ALA A 328 -13.10 -10.17 -18.42
CA ALA A 328 -12.58 -9.12 -19.28
C ALA A 328 -11.30 -9.56 -20.01
N THR A 329 -11.26 -9.27 -21.31
CA THR A 329 -10.13 -9.60 -22.19
C THR A 329 -9.69 -8.41 -23.03
N TYR A 330 -8.46 -8.44 -23.53
CA TYR A 330 -7.95 -7.48 -24.50
C TYR A 330 -7.22 -8.19 -25.64
N GLY A 331 -7.19 -7.57 -26.82
CA GLY A 331 -6.46 -8.08 -27.97
C GLY A 331 -4.98 -7.70 -27.90
N ASP A 332 -4.09 -8.68 -27.99
CA ASP A 332 -2.67 -8.44 -28.22
C ASP A 332 -2.39 -8.03 -29.67
N ARG A 333 -1.16 -7.61 -29.99
CA ARG A 333 -0.68 -7.26 -31.35
C ARG A 333 -0.96 -8.35 -32.40
N LYS A 334 -1.15 -9.61 -31.96
CA LYS A 334 -1.48 -10.77 -32.79
C LYS A 334 -2.98 -11.14 -32.79
N ALA A 335 -3.85 -10.25 -32.34
CA ALA A 335 -5.31 -10.47 -32.20
C ALA A 335 -5.72 -11.64 -31.27
N LYS A 336 -4.79 -12.17 -30.46
CA LYS A 336 -5.11 -13.16 -29.42
C LYS A 336 -5.82 -12.48 -28.27
N LYS A 337 -6.95 -13.05 -27.82
CA LYS A 337 -7.65 -12.60 -26.61
C LYS A 337 -6.86 -13.03 -25.38
N ILE A 338 -6.46 -12.05 -24.57
CA ILE A 338 -5.73 -12.26 -23.32
C ILE A 338 -6.57 -11.71 -22.17
N PRO A 339 -6.71 -12.42 -21.03
CA PRO A 339 -7.37 -11.89 -19.84
C PRO A 339 -6.74 -10.57 -19.38
N VAL A 340 -7.57 -9.58 -19.03
CA VAL A 340 -7.11 -8.26 -18.55
C VAL A 340 -6.24 -8.37 -17.29
N ILE A 341 -6.50 -9.37 -16.45
CA ILE A 341 -5.71 -9.65 -15.25
C ILE A 341 -4.22 -9.81 -15.58
N ASN A 342 -3.87 -10.43 -16.71
CA ASN A 342 -2.48 -10.53 -17.14
C ASN A 342 -1.84 -9.15 -17.34
N TYR A 343 -2.56 -8.21 -17.96
CA TYR A 343 -2.07 -6.84 -18.16
C TYR A 343 -1.91 -6.12 -16.81
N ILE A 344 -2.89 -6.26 -15.91
CA ILE A 344 -2.81 -5.63 -14.58
C ILE A 344 -1.56 -6.11 -13.84
N PHE A 345 -1.31 -7.41 -13.79
CA PHE A 345 -0.12 -7.91 -13.09
C PHE A 345 1.18 -7.54 -13.81
N ARG A 346 1.27 -7.71 -15.13
CA ARG A 346 2.54 -7.58 -15.87
C ARG A 346 2.91 -6.14 -16.22
N ASP A 347 1.93 -5.33 -16.60
CA ASP A 347 2.14 -3.98 -17.10
C ASP A 347 1.80 -2.94 -16.05
N SER A 348 0.71 -3.15 -15.31
CA SER A 348 0.26 -2.18 -14.32
C SER A 348 1.01 -2.28 -12.99
N LEU A 349 1.01 -3.44 -12.34
CA LEU A 349 1.62 -3.64 -11.02
C LEU A 349 3.05 -4.20 -11.09
N LYS A 350 3.50 -4.61 -12.28
CA LYS A 350 4.83 -5.19 -12.53
C LYS A 350 5.16 -6.30 -11.50
N ARG A 351 4.21 -7.22 -11.32
CA ARG A 351 4.30 -8.40 -10.46
C ARG A 351 4.64 -9.64 -11.29
N LYS A 352 4.88 -10.78 -10.61
CA LYS A 352 5.23 -12.04 -11.25
C LYS A 352 4.11 -12.51 -12.17
N ALA A 353 4.47 -13.09 -13.32
CA ALA A 353 3.51 -13.67 -14.24
C ALA A 353 2.79 -14.90 -13.64
N SER A 354 3.49 -15.67 -12.78
CA SER A 354 2.92 -16.79 -12.03
C SER A 354 1.73 -16.38 -11.15
N ASP A 355 1.81 -15.19 -10.56
CA ASP A 355 0.75 -14.67 -9.68
C ASP A 355 -0.51 -14.38 -10.52
N ALA A 356 -0.33 -13.79 -11.70
CA ALA A 356 -1.42 -13.54 -12.64
C ALA A 356 -2.09 -14.84 -13.09
N GLU A 357 -1.30 -15.85 -13.45
CA GLU A 357 -1.80 -17.16 -13.87
C GLU A 357 -2.58 -17.86 -12.75
N THR A 358 -2.08 -17.79 -11.51
CA THR A 358 -2.78 -18.35 -10.34
C THR A 358 -4.13 -17.67 -10.14
N VAL A 359 -4.18 -16.33 -10.17
CA VAL A 359 -5.43 -15.58 -10.02
C VAL A 359 -6.43 -15.93 -11.13
N ILE A 360 -5.97 -16.02 -12.38
CA ILE A 360 -6.80 -16.41 -13.53
C ILE A 360 -7.34 -17.83 -13.36
N ASN A 361 -6.51 -18.76 -12.87
CA ASN A 361 -6.93 -20.14 -12.65
C ASN A 361 -7.96 -20.26 -11.52
N VAL A 362 -7.82 -19.48 -10.44
CA VAL A 362 -8.86 -19.36 -9.40
C VAL A 362 -10.18 -18.87 -10.01
N HIS A 363 -10.15 -17.83 -10.83
CA HIS A 363 -11.36 -17.31 -11.49
C HIS A 363 -12.01 -18.31 -12.45
N LYS A 364 -11.22 -19.04 -13.26
CA LYS A 364 -11.74 -20.11 -14.13
C LYS A 364 -12.36 -21.26 -13.34
N SER A 365 -11.85 -21.51 -12.14
CA SER A 365 -12.35 -22.59 -11.29
C SER A 365 -13.67 -22.20 -10.62
N LEU A 366 -13.99 -20.90 -10.52
CA LEU A 366 -15.22 -20.41 -9.89
C LEU A 366 -16.48 -21.02 -10.52
N GLU A 367 -16.56 -21.10 -11.85
CA GLU A 367 -17.73 -21.68 -12.54
C GLU A 367 -17.97 -23.15 -12.12
N LYS A 368 -16.88 -23.89 -11.90
CA LYS A 368 -16.92 -25.28 -11.43
C LYS A 368 -17.37 -25.39 -9.97
N PHE A 369 -17.02 -24.43 -9.13
CA PHE A 369 -17.47 -24.41 -7.73
C PHE A 369 -18.89 -23.88 -7.57
N LEU A 370 -19.31 -22.94 -8.42
CA LEU A 370 -20.68 -22.41 -8.40
C LEU A 370 -21.71 -23.53 -8.66
N SER A 371 -21.40 -24.50 -9.53
CA SER A 371 -22.27 -25.65 -9.75
C SER A 371 -22.35 -26.61 -8.55
N LEU A 372 -21.40 -26.54 -7.61
CA LEU A 372 -21.40 -27.34 -6.38
C LEU A 372 -22.17 -26.68 -5.24
N ILE A 373 -22.40 -25.36 -5.28
CA ILE A 373 -23.11 -24.63 -4.20
C ILE A 373 -24.50 -25.22 -3.94
N PRO A 374 -25.36 -25.47 -4.96
CA PRO A 374 -26.67 -26.08 -4.72
C PRO A 374 -26.57 -27.45 -4.02
N SER A 375 -25.60 -28.27 -4.41
CA SER A 375 -25.38 -29.61 -3.83
C SER A 375 -24.84 -29.56 -2.40
N LEU A 376 -24.00 -28.58 -2.07
CA LEU A 376 -23.53 -28.35 -0.70
C LEU A 376 -24.63 -27.83 0.21
N LEU A 377 -25.64 -27.14 -0.34
CA LEU A 377 -26.77 -26.61 0.41
C LEU A 377 -27.90 -27.65 0.60
N SER A 378 -27.96 -28.71 -0.23
CA SER A 378 -29.05 -29.69 -0.21
C SER A 378 -28.88 -30.86 0.77
N ASN A 379 -27.69 -31.08 1.37
CA ASN A 379 -27.42 -32.15 2.35
C ASN A 379 -27.80 -33.59 1.90
N GLU A 380 -28.03 -33.85 0.61
CA GLU A 380 -28.29 -35.20 0.08
C GLU A 380 -26.99 -35.85 -0.41
N ASP A 381 -26.80 -37.14 -0.10
CA ASP A 381 -25.61 -37.93 -0.49
C ASP A 381 -25.44 -37.96 -2.02
N ILE A 382 -24.39 -37.32 -2.51
CA ILE A 382 -24.17 -37.05 -3.94
C ILE A 382 -23.71 -38.31 -4.68
N GLN A 383 -24.50 -38.78 -5.66
CA GLN A 383 -24.06 -39.73 -6.71
C GLN A 383 -23.29 -38.96 -7.81
N LEU A 384 -21.98 -39.15 -7.85
CA LEU A 384 -20.99 -38.36 -8.59
C LEU A 384 -20.74 -38.87 -10.03
N SER A 385 -21.78 -39.30 -10.75
CA SER A 385 -21.60 -40.10 -11.98
C SER A 385 -21.52 -39.34 -13.31
N GLU A 386 -21.68 -38.00 -13.36
CA GLU A 386 -21.73 -37.29 -14.66
C GLU A 386 -20.95 -35.99 -14.72
N ILE A 387 -19.73 -35.94 -14.18
CA ILE A 387 -18.85 -34.82 -14.47
C ILE A 387 -17.46 -35.32 -14.89
N ASP A 388 -17.14 -35.13 -16.16
CA ASP A 388 -15.85 -35.46 -16.78
C ASP A 388 -14.77 -34.52 -16.26
N TRP A 389 -14.22 -34.86 -15.09
CA TRP A 389 -13.07 -34.20 -14.51
C TRP A 389 -11.81 -34.90 -15.00
N GLY A 390 -11.21 -34.32 -16.04
CA GLY A 390 -9.97 -34.79 -16.67
C GLY A 390 -8.91 -35.28 -15.67
N ARG A 391 -8.23 -36.36 -16.09
CA ARG A 391 -7.25 -37.16 -15.33
C ARG A 391 -6.07 -36.32 -14.82
N GLU A 392 -6.21 -35.69 -13.66
CA GLU A 392 -5.06 -35.17 -12.91
C GLU A 392 -5.39 -35.03 -11.41
N ILE A 393 -6.09 -36.03 -10.85
CA ILE A 393 -6.30 -36.12 -9.40
C ILE A 393 -5.67 -37.42 -8.92
N ILE A 394 -4.77 -37.26 -7.97
CA ILE A 394 -4.08 -38.29 -7.19
C ILE A 394 -5.08 -39.38 -6.78
N ASP A 395 -4.63 -40.63 -6.84
CA ASP A 395 -5.43 -41.84 -6.59
C ASP A 395 -5.90 -41.90 -5.13
N VAL A 396 -7.05 -41.26 -4.86
CA VAL A 396 -7.65 -41.15 -3.52
C VAL A 396 -8.91 -42.04 -3.46
N PRO A 397 -9.10 -42.83 -2.39
CA PRO A 397 -10.29 -43.67 -2.20
C PRO A 397 -11.60 -42.89 -2.33
N PHE A 398 -12.63 -43.53 -2.89
CA PHE A 398 -13.92 -42.91 -3.25
C PHE A 398 -14.59 -42.14 -2.09
N THR A 399 -14.49 -42.65 -0.86
CA THR A 399 -15.03 -42.02 0.35
C THR A 399 -14.27 -40.77 0.79
N SER A 400 -13.01 -40.65 0.39
CA SER A 400 -12.13 -39.51 0.71
C SER A 400 -12.14 -38.44 -0.38
N LYS A 401 -12.66 -38.74 -1.58
CA LYS A 401 -12.74 -37.77 -2.68
C LYS A 401 -13.58 -36.56 -2.32
N LEU A 402 -14.71 -36.73 -1.64
CA LEU A 402 -15.57 -35.61 -1.25
C LEU A 402 -14.84 -34.66 -0.27
N ARG A 403 -14.12 -35.21 0.71
CA ARG A 403 -13.37 -34.43 1.71
C ARG A 403 -12.17 -33.71 1.10
N VAL A 404 -11.41 -34.42 0.27
CA VAL A 404 -10.27 -33.85 -0.47
C VAL A 404 -10.72 -32.78 -1.47
N LEU A 405 -11.89 -32.93 -2.10
CA LEU A 405 -12.43 -31.96 -3.07
C LEU A 405 -13.08 -30.73 -2.42
N THR A 406 -13.57 -30.83 -1.18
CA THR A 406 -14.10 -29.70 -0.40
C THR A 406 -13.05 -29.05 0.52
N GLY A 407 -11.82 -29.55 0.54
CA GLY A 407 -10.74 -29.03 1.39
C GLY A 407 -10.90 -29.30 2.88
N MET A 408 -11.59 -30.38 3.28
CA MET A 408 -11.75 -30.83 4.68
C MET A 408 -10.81 -31.97 5.05
#